data_AF-K8Y9C0-F1
#
_entry.id   AF-K8Y9C0-F1
#
_cell.length_a   1.000
_cell.length_b   1.000
_cell.length_c   1.000
_cell.angle_alpha   90.00
_cell.angle_beta   90.00
_cell.angle_gamma   90.00
#
_symmetry.space_group_name_H-M   'P 1'
#
loop_
_entity.id
_entity.type
_entity.pdbx_description
1 polymer ?
#
loop_
_entity_poly.entity_id
_entity_poly.type
_entity_poly.pdbx_seq_one_letter_code
_entity_poly.pdbx_strand_id
1 'polypeptide(L)'
;MRNVSKTSYLFVLIIILFFLTDHCKKKLEKEETSGDETKKQISTNLSSDMERTWKRFVSAIQSDDAVEIKKLSTNCIYCTTCVTNTAKEKSSFETLEKKNFETAYDKLYSDFSYIPIDRFIREDKPIIFDSTIKSKLSGKIKYDSSWIKAADVHNQACILSKAKFKTAQKYQVYHIRISIPDDWVSLFLTEEITDYVFAFIQTEDGYKYYEFSQIP
;
A
#
# COMPACT_ATOMS: atom_id res chain seq x y z
N MET A 1 59.81 44.71 -18.38
CA MET A 1 58.55 44.57 -19.14
C MET A 1 58.29 43.09 -19.38
N ARG A 2 57.27 42.50 -18.75
CA ARG A 2 56.68 41.22 -19.19
C ARG A 2 55.17 41.43 -19.25
N ASN A 3 54.66 41.56 -20.47
CA ASN A 3 53.24 41.61 -20.77
C ASN A 3 52.64 40.24 -20.45
N VAL A 4 51.93 40.13 -19.33
CA VAL A 4 51.00 39.02 -19.12
C VAL A 4 49.68 39.46 -19.74
N SER A 5 49.41 38.94 -20.92
CA SER A 5 48.25 39.28 -21.74
C SER A 5 46.94 39.04 -20.98
N LYS A 6 45.99 39.97 -21.06
CA LYS A 6 44.61 39.82 -20.55
C LYS A 6 43.90 38.58 -21.12
N THR A 7 44.37 38.04 -22.24
CA THR A 7 43.87 36.78 -22.81
C THR A 7 44.24 35.54 -22.00
N SER A 8 45.33 35.56 -21.22
CA SER A 8 45.72 34.42 -20.36
C SER A 8 44.81 34.26 -19.15
N TYR A 9 44.29 35.35 -18.57
CA TYR A 9 43.35 35.28 -17.45
C TYR A 9 41.96 34.79 -17.88
N LEU A 10 41.52 35.15 -19.08
CA LEU A 10 40.23 34.71 -19.63
C LEU A 10 40.22 33.19 -19.92
N PHE A 11 41.34 32.65 -20.43
CA PHE A 11 41.48 31.20 -20.65
C PHE A 11 41.51 30.40 -19.35
N VAL A 12 42.18 30.91 -18.31
CA VAL A 12 42.20 30.24 -16.99
C VAL A 12 40.81 30.25 -16.33
N LEU A 13 40.06 31.35 -16.45
CA LEU A 13 38.67 31.44 -15.95
C LEU A 13 37.71 30.48 -16.65
N ILE A 14 37.82 30.34 -17.97
CA ILE A 14 36.99 29.39 -18.75
C ILE A 14 37.31 27.94 -18.33
N ILE A 15 38.59 27.60 -18.17
CA ILE A 15 39.00 26.25 -17.74
C ILE A 15 38.47 25.94 -16.32
N ILE A 16 38.54 26.89 -15.39
CA ILE A 16 37.98 26.72 -14.03
C ILE A 16 36.45 26.53 -14.07
N LEU A 17 35.73 27.26 -14.93
CA LEU A 17 34.28 27.09 -15.12
C LEU A 17 33.90 25.73 -15.74
N PHE A 18 34.72 25.20 -16.65
CA PHE A 18 34.54 23.84 -17.19
C PHE A 18 34.80 22.76 -16.12
N PHE A 19 35.80 22.93 -15.26
CA PHE A 19 36.05 21.98 -14.16
C PHE A 19 34.98 22.03 -13.06
N LEU A 20 34.40 23.21 -12.77
CA LEU A 20 33.32 23.35 -11.77
C LEU A 20 32.00 22.73 -12.24
N THR A 21 31.66 22.81 -13.54
CA THR A 21 30.44 22.19 -14.08
C THR A 21 30.54 20.67 -14.15
N ASP A 22 31.71 20.13 -14.50
CA ASP A 22 31.94 18.68 -14.56
C ASP A 22 32.02 18.03 -13.16
N HIS A 23 32.54 18.76 -12.15
CA HIS A 23 32.53 18.29 -10.76
C HIS A 23 31.13 18.32 -10.12
N CYS A 24 30.28 19.29 -10.47
CA CYS A 24 28.87 19.31 -10.03
C CYS A 24 28.07 18.16 -10.65
N LYS A 25 28.31 17.83 -11.93
CA LYS A 25 27.63 16.70 -12.60
C LYS A 25 27.99 15.36 -11.97
N LYS A 26 29.27 15.14 -11.67
CA LYS A 26 29.73 13.91 -10.98
C LYS A 26 29.28 13.79 -9.53
N LYS A 27 28.94 14.89 -8.85
CA LYS A 27 28.44 14.85 -7.47
C LYS A 27 26.94 14.50 -7.42
N LEU A 28 26.17 14.93 -8.43
CA LEU A 28 24.76 14.53 -8.61
C LEU A 28 24.61 13.05 -9.01
N GLU A 29 25.49 12.50 -9.85
CA GLU A 29 25.44 11.07 -10.21
C GLU A 29 25.91 10.12 -9.08
N LYS A 30 26.63 10.62 -8.07
CA LYS A 30 27.18 9.81 -6.98
C LYS A 30 26.30 9.77 -5.71
N GLU A 31 25.32 10.66 -5.59
CA GLU A 31 24.30 10.59 -4.53
C GLU A 31 23.09 9.72 -4.91
N GLU A 32 22.92 9.34 -6.18
CA GLU A 32 21.90 8.37 -6.63
C GLU A 32 22.33 6.89 -6.50
N THR A 33 23.53 6.60 -6.00
CA THR A 33 24.07 5.21 -5.90
C THR A 33 24.43 4.77 -4.48
N SER A 34 23.72 5.29 -3.48
CA SER A 34 23.78 4.78 -2.09
C SER A 34 22.42 4.93 -1.40
N GLY A 35 21.46 4.11 -1.81
CA GLY A 35 20.15 4.03 -1.16
C GLY A 35 19.30 2.96 -1.82
N ASP A 36 19.36 1.75 -1.25
CA ASP A 36 18.39 0.65 -1.37
C ASP A 36 17.61 0.57 -2.71
N GLU A 37 18.10 -0.28 -3.63
CA GLU A 37 17.37 -0.67 -4.83
C GLU A 37 16.09 -1.47 -4.47
N THR A 38 15.06 -0.79 -3.97
CA THR A 38 13.68 -1.20 -4.24
C THR A 38 13.32 -0.66 -5.61
N LYS A 39 13.83 -1.33 -6.64
CA LYS A 39 13.40 -1.11 -8.02
C LYS A 39 11.90 -1.41 -8.06
N LYS A 40 11.07 -0.35 -7.99
CA LYS A 40 9.62 -0.41 -8.18
C LYS A 40 9.40 -0.94 -9.60
N GLN A 41 9.30 -2.26 -9.73
CA GLN A 41 9.03 -2.90 -10.99
C GLN A 41 7.57 -2.58 -11.32
N ILE A 42 7.39 -1.54 -12.13
CA ILE A 42 6.08 -1.18 -12.67
C ILE A 42 5.75 -2.22 -13.73
N SER A 43 5.28 -3.39 -13.27
CA SER A 43 4.56 -4.32 -14.11
C SER A 43 3.30 -3.61 -14.59
N THR A 44 3.06 -3.57 -15.89
CA THR A 44 1.81 -3.03 -16.45
C THR A 44 0.69 -4.06 -16.46
N ASN A 45 0.99 -5.36 -16.33
CA ASN A 45 0.00 -6.43 -16.13
C ASN A 45 0.19 -7.21 -14.82
N LEU A 46 -0.91 -7.60 -14.16
CA LEU A 46 -0.87 -8.54 -13.04
C LEU A 46 -0.16 -9.83 -13.49
N SER A 47 0.51 -10.52 -12.58
CA SER A 47 0.93 -11.90 -12.86
C SER A 47 -0.30 -12.75 -13.15
N SER A 48 -0.16 -13.81 -13.96
CA SER A 48 -1.29 -14.69 -14.31
C SER A 48 -2.00 -15.25 -13.09
N ASP A 49 -1.25 -15.53 -12.02
CA ASP A 49 -1.78 -16.07 -10.78
C ASP A 49 -2.53 -15.00 -9.97
N MET A 50 -2.02 -13.77 -9.94
CA MET A 50 -2.73 -12.68 -9.29
C MET A 50 -3.97 -12.28 -10.09
N GLU A 51 -3.92 -12.25 -11.42
CA GLU A 51 -5.08 -11.98 -12.26
C GLU A 51 -6.20 -13.01 -12.01
N ARG A 52 -5.83 -14.31 -11.93
CA ARG A 52 -6.78 -15.39 -11.60
C ARG A 52 -7.35 -15.22 -10.20
N THR A 53 -6.50 -14.88 -9.23
CA THR A 53 -6.92 -14.66 -7.83
C THR A 53 -7.88 -13.48 -7.73
N TRP A 54 -7.55 -12.36 -8.38
CA TRP A 54 -8.39 -11.17 -8.43
C TRP A 54 -9.76 -11.49 -9.03
N LYS A 55 -9.82 -12.17 -10.18
CA LYS A 55 -11.09 -12.57 -10.80
C LYS A 55 -11.95 -13.42 -9.87
N ARG A 56 -11.36 -14.42 -9.20
CA ARG A 56 -12.07 -15.24 -8.21
C ARG A 56 -12.56 -14.43 -7.02
N PHE A 57 -11.74 -13.52 -6.51
CA PHE A 57 -12.09 -12.65 -5.40
C PHE A 57 -13.28 -11.74 -5.77
N VAL A 58 -13.22 -11.07 -6.93
CA VAL A 58 -14.31 -10.23 -7.44
C VAL A 58 -15.59 -11.04 -7.61
N SER A 59 -15.53 -12.23 -8.22
CA SER A 59 -16.70 -13.09 -8.37
C SER A 59 -17.29 -13.52 -7.02
N ALA A 60 -16.45 -13.86 -6.04
CA ALA A 60 -16.90 -14.23 -4.70
C ALA A 60 -17.58 -13.06 -3.97
N ILE A 61 -17.03 -11.85 -4.08
CA ILE A 61 -17.66 -10.64 -3.53
C ILE A 61 -19.00 -10.34 -4.20
N GLN A 62 -19.09 -10.45 -5.52
CA GLN A 62 -20.31 -10.17 -6.28
C GLN A 62 -21.43 -11.18 -6.03
N SER A 63 -21.08 -12.45 -5.81
CA SER A 63 -22.03 -13.53 -5.49
C SER A 63 -22.29 -13.69 -3.99
N ASP A 64 -21.69 -12.83 -3.15
CA ASP A 64 -21.74 -12.93 -1.69
C ASP A 64 -21.30 -14.31 -1.14
N ASP A 65 -20.36 -14.96 -1.83
CA ASP A 65 -19.79 -16.27 -1.43
C ASP A 65 -18.79 -16.10 -0.28
N ALA A 66 -19.32 -16.08 0.95
CA ALA A 66 -18.55 -16.01 2.18
C ALA A 66 -17.49 -17.11 2.31
N VAL A 67 -17.76 -18.32 1.79
CA VAL A 67 -16.84 -19.46 1.91
C VAL A 67 -15.62 -19.24 1.01
N GLU A 68 -15.85 -18.82 -0.23
CA GLU A 68 -14.76 -18.53 -1.17
C GLU A 68 -13.98 -17.27 -0.76
N ILE A 69 -14.63 -16.23 -0.26
CA ILE A 69 -13.95 -15.05 0.30
C ILE A 69 -13.00 -15.50 1.42
N LYS A 70 -13.50 -16.28 2.39
CA LYS A 70 -12.67 -16.81 3.49
C LYS A 70 -11.47 -17.60 2.97
N LYS A 71 -11.67 -18.44 1.95
CA LYS A 71 -10.61 -19.24 1.35
C LYS A 71 -9.58 -18.40 0.59
N LEU A 72 -9.99 -17.28 0.01
CA LEU A 72 -9.12 -16.34 -0.71
C LEU A 72 -8.45 -15.33 0.24
N SER A 73 -8.76 -15.36 1.53
CA SER A 73 -8.20 -14.47 2.54
C SER A 73 -7.20 -15.16 3.46
N THR A 74 -6.42 -14.36 4.17
CA THR A 74 -5.68 -14.77 5.36
C THR A 74 -6.61 -14.96 6.57
N ASN A 75 -6.09 -15.44 7.70
CA ASN A 75 -6.94 -15.69 8.88
C ASN A 75 -7.50 -14.41 9.52
N CYS A 76 -6.93 -13.26 9.18
CA CYS A 76 -7.48 -11.95 9.48
C CYS A 76 -7.17 -10.96 8.37
N ILE A 77 -7.92 -9.86 8.38
CA ILE A 77 -7.75 -8.72 7.50
C ILE A 77 -7.25 -7.55 8.35
N TYR A 78 -6.16 -6.92 7.91
CA TYR A 78 -5.72 -5.65 8.44
C TYR A 78 -6.59 -4.52 7.87
N CYS A 79 -7.28 -3.78 8.73
CA CYS A 79 -8.19 -2.72 8.35
C CYS A 79 -8.33 -1.67 9.45
N THR A 80 -7.63 -0.56 9.30
CA THR A 80 -7.69 0.56 10.25
C THR A 80 -9.02 1.30 10.22
N THR A 81 -9.67 1.36 9.06
CA THR A 81 -10.97 2.03 8.91
C THR A 81 -12.12 1.21 9.50
N CYS A 82 -11.92 -0.09 9.69
CA CYS A 82 -12.94 -0.99 10.22
C CYS A 82 -13.11 -0.92 11.74
N VAL A 83 -12.17 -0.33 12.46
CA VAL A 83 -12.15 -0.31 13.94
C VAL A 83 -13.30 0.47 14.58
N THR A 84 -14.15 1.11 13.79
CA THR A 84 -15.34 1.85 14.26
C THR A 84 -16.62 1.47 13.52
N ASN A 85 -16.60 0.39 12.72
CA ASN A 85 -17.74 -0.02 11.90
C ASN A 85 -18.92 -0.52 12.73
N THR A 86 -18.67 -1.09 13.91
CA THR A 86 -19.72 -1.46 14.87
C THR A 86 -19.76 -0.50 16.06
N ALA A 87 -20.96 -0.34 16.64
CA ALA A 87 -21.13 0.46 17.86
C ALA A 87 -20.24 0.00 19.02
N LYS A 88 -19.97 -1.30 19.11
CA LYS A 88 -19.10 -1.88 20.14
C LYS A 88 -17.64 -1.49 19.93
N GLU A 89 -17.13 -1.58 18.70
CA GLU A 89 -15.74 -1.20 18.42
C GLU A 89 -15.55 0.30 18.59
N LYS A 90 -16.48 1.10 18.05
CA LYS A 90 -16.48 2.56 18.22
C LYS A 90 -16.45 2.95 19.70
N SER A 91 -17.35 2.39 20.51
CA SER A 91 -17.38 2.67 21.96
C SER A 91 -16.08 2.23 22.65
N SER A 92 -15.52 1.07 22.28
CA SER A 92 -14.29 0.56 22.87
C SER A 92 -13.07 1.42 22.53
N PHE A 93 -12.96 1.83 21.26
CA PHE A 93 -11.89 2.68 20.76
C PHE A 93 -11.98 4.09 21.37
N GLU A 94 -13.14 4.74 21.31
CA GLU A 94 -13.35 6.07 21.91
C GLU A 94 -13.11 6.07 23.43
N THR A 95 -13.48 4.99 24.12
CA THR A 95 -13.21 4.87 25.56
C THR A 95 -11.72 4.79 25.85
N LEU A 96 -10.97 4.05 25.02
CA LEU A 96 -9.53 3.96 25.18
C LEU A 96 -8.85 5.28 24.80
N GLU A 97 -9.24 5.88 23.69
CA GLU A 97 -8.72 7.17 23.20
C GLU A 97 -8.88 8.28 24.25
N LYS A 98 -10.06 8.37 24.88
CA LYS A 98 -10.32 9.32 25.98
C LYS A 98 -9.47 9.08 27.22
N LYS A 99 -9.04 7.84 27.47
CA LYS A 99 -8.23 7.48 28.64
C LYS A 99 -6.75 7.67 28.38
N ASN A 100 -6.26 7.26 27.20
CA ASN A 100 -4.88 7.33 26.80
C ASN A 100 -4.77 7.30 25.27
N PHE A 101 -4.56 8.48 24.68
CA PHE A 101 -4.46 8.65 23.23
C PHE A 101 -3.29 7.85 22.63
N GLU A 102 -2.11 7.87 23.24
CA GLU A 102 -0.93 7.15 22.73
C GLU A 102 -1.17 5.65 22.69
N THR A 103 -1.75 5.08 23.76
CA THR A 103 -2.11 3.65 23.79
C THR A 103 -3.21 3.32 22.78
N ALA A 104 -4.16 4.22 22.56
CA ALA A 104 -5.20 4.04 21.54
C ALA A 104 -4.61 4.04 20.13
N TYR A 105 -3.67 4.95 19.87
CA TYR A 105 -2.94 5.02 18.61
C TYR A 105 -2.11 3.74 18.38
N ASP A 106 -1.34 3.29 19.36
CA ASP A 106 -0.56 2.05 19.25
C ASP A 106 -1.46 0.83 19.01
N LYS A 107 -2.59 0.74 19.75
CA LYS A 107 -3.55 -0.37 19.60
C LYS A 107 -4.33 -0.31 18.30
N LEU A 108 -4.55 0.87 17.73
CA LEU A 108 -5.14 1.01 16.40
C LEU A 108 -4.32 0.21 15.40
N TYR A 109 -3.02 0.48 15.31
CA TYR A 109 -2.14 -0.14 14.31
C TYR A 109 -1.63 -1.54 14.66
N SER A 110 -1.96 -2.09 15.83
CA SER A 110 -1.45 -3.39 16.30
C SER A 110 -2.52 -4.43 16.67
N ASP A 111 -3.56 -4.05 17.40
CA ASP A 111 -4.57 -4.98 17.93
C ASP A 111 -5.91 -4.83 17.22
N PHE A 112 -6.44 -3.60 17.15
CA PHE A 112 -7.81 -3.36 16.69
C PHE A 112 -7.98 -3.52 15.19
N SER A 113 -6.95 -3.17 14.42
CA SER A 113 -7.00 -3.28 12.95
C SER A 113 -6.88 -4.71 12.45
N TYR A 114 -6.51 -5.70 13.26
CA TYR A 114 -6.43 -7.10 12.83
C TYR A 114 -7.75 -7.82 13.11
N ILE A 115 -8.59 -7.87 12.09
CA ILE A 115 -9.95 -8.40 12.22
C ILE A 115 -9.97 -9.87 11.78
N PRO A 116 -10.30 -10.83 12.66
CA PRO A 116 -10.44 -12.22 12.26
C PRO A 116 -11.38 -12.37 11.07
N ILE A 117 -11.03 -13.20 10.09
CA ILE A 117 -11.73 -13.29 8.81
C ILE A 117 -13.23 -13.61 8.98
N ASP A 118 -13.59 -14.44 9.96
CA ASP A 118 -14.98 -14.77 10.26
C ASP A 118 -15.79 -13.58 10.82
N ARG A 119 -15.13 -12.66 11.54
CA ARG A 119 -15.75 -11.40 11.96
C ARG A 119 -15.85 -10.43 10.78
N PHE A 120 -14.76 -10.26 10.03
CA PHE A 120 -14.71 -9.37 8.87
C PHE A 120 -15.84 -9.69 7.88
N ILE A 121 -16.03 -10.97 7.53
CA ILE A 121 -17.09 -11.40 6.60
C ILE A 121 -18.49 -11.07 7.13
N ARG A 122 -18.69 -11.17 8.45
CA ARG A 122 -20.00 -10.97 9.08
C ARG A 122 -20.33 -9.49 9.26
N GLU A 123 -19.36 -8.69 9.67
CA GLU A 123 -19.58 -7.34 10.20
C GLU A 123 -19.09 -6.25 9.23
N ASP A 124 -17.92 -6.42 8.63
CA ASP A 124 -17.27 -5.37 7.81
C ASP A 124 -17.54 -5.52 6.31
N LYS A 125 -17.58 -6.76 5.79
CA LYS A 125 -17.87 -7.04 4.38
C LYS A 125 -19.13 -6.32 3.87
N PRO A 126 -20.30 -6.35 4.55
CA PRO A 126 -21.49 -5.68 4.04
C PRO A 126 -21.38 -4.14 4.03
N ILE A 127 -20.48 -3.57 4.83
CA ILE A 127 -20.24 -2.12 4.90
C ILE A 127 -19.26 -1.71 3.79
N ILE A 128 -18.16 -2.45 3.63
CA ILE A 128 -17.10 -2.16 2.66
C ILE A 128 -17.55 -2.48 1.23
N PHE A 129 -18.13 -3.66 1.02
CA PHE A 129 -18.53 -4.13 -0.30
C PHE A 129 -20.00 -3.83 -0.55
N ASP A 130 -20.34 -2.55 -0.48
CA ASP A 130 -21.66 -2.03 -0.84
C ASP A 130 -21.92 -2.15 -2.35
N SER A 131 -23.09 -1.70 -2.81
CA SER A 131 -23.42 -1.71 -4.24
C SER A 131 -22.44 -0.89 -5.08
N THR A 132 -21.93 0.21 -4.53
CA THR A 132 -21.02 1.14 -5.20
C THR A 132 -19.70 0.42 -5.51
N ILE A 133 -19.05 -0.12 -4.50
CA ILE A 133 -17.78 -0.85 -4.63
C ILE A 133 -17.97 -2.10 -5.48
N LYS A 134 -19.03 -2.89 -5.23
CA LYS A 134 -19.33 -4.10 -6.02
C LYS A 134 -19.41 -3.82 -7.52
N SER A 135 -19.98 -2.68 -7.91
CA SER A 135 -20.09 -2.28 -9.33
C SER A 135 -18.74 -1.91 -9.96
N LYS A 136 -17.78 -1.42 -9.16
CA LYS A 136 -16.47 -0.96 -9.63
C LYS A 136 -15.40 -2.05 -9.65
N LEU A 137 -15.58 -3.14 -8.88
CA LEU A 137 -14.64 -4.26 -8.81
C LEU A 137 -14.32 -4.93 -10.15
N SER A 138 -15.29 -4.99 -11.08
CA SER A 138 -15.08 -5.54 -12.43
C SER A 138 -14.51 -4.53 -13.43
N GLY A 139 -14.33 -3.28 -13.01
CA GLY A 139 -13.83 -2.21 -13.86
C GLY A 139 -12.33 -2.26 -14.10
N LYS A 140 -11.82 -1.18 -14.71
CA LYS A 140 -10.37 -0.99 -14.88
C LYS A 140 -9.75 -0.78 -13.49
N ILE A 141 -8.87 -1.68 -13.11
CA ILE A 141 -8.10 -1.56 -11.87
C ILE A 141 -6.77 -0.85 -12.10
N LYS A 142 -6.30 -0.12 -11.07
CA LYS A 142 -4.90 0.26 -10.92
C LYS A 142 -4.26 -0.72 -9.93
N TYR A 143 -2.98 -0.98 -10.05
CA TYR A 143 -2.29 -1.74 -9.01
C TYR A 143 -0.80 -1.42 -8.99
N ASP A 144 -0.15 -1.75 -7.89
CA ASP A 144 1.29 -1.85 -7.75
C ASP A 144 1.67 -3.17 -7.09
N SER A 145 2.93 -3.54 -7.19
CA SER A 145 3.48 -4.67 -6.46
C SER A 145 4.81 -4.34 -5.80
N SER A 146 5.03 -4.90 -4.63
CA SER A 146 6.24 -4.72 -3.85
C SER A 146 6.68 -6.05 -3.22
N TRP A 147 7.88 -6.05 -2.65
CA TRP A 147 8.40 -7.18 -1.87
C TRP A 147 8.59 -6.72 -0.43
N ILE A 148 7.84 -7.31 0.49
CA ILE A 148 7.93 -7.00 1.93
C ILE A 148 8.67 -8.11 2.66
N LYS A 149 9.46 -7.78 3.69
CA LYS A 149 10.09 -8.82 4.51
C LYS A 149 9.06 -9.40 5.46
N ALA A 150 9.28 -10.65 5.86
CA ALA A 150 8.53 -11.28 6.93
C ALA A 150 8.34 -10.37 8.15
N ALA A 151 9.45 -9.77 8.63
CA ALA A 151 9.48 -8.90 9.81
C ALA A 151 8.59 -7.66 9.69
N ASP A 152 8.28 -7.21 8.47
CA ASP A 152 7.51 -6.00 8.21
C ASP A 152 5.99 -6.30 8.16
N VAL A 153 5.60 -7.58 8.11
CA VAL A 153 4.19 -7.98 8.22
C VAL A 153 3.78 -7.88 9.68
N HIS A 154 3.12 -6.79 10.03
CA HIS A 154 2.52 -6.60 11.34
C HIS A 154 1.52 -7.73 11.65
N ASN A 155 1.59 -8.27 12.87
CA ASN A 155 0.83 -9.45 13.32
C ASN A 155 0.93 -10.68 12.40
N GLN A 156 2.17 -11.06 12.07
CA GLN A 156 2.51 -12.23 11.25
C GLN A 156 1.60 -13.44 11.47
N ALA A 157 1.42 -13.86 12.73
CA ALA A 157 0.68 -15.08 13.08
C ALA A 157 -0.77 -15.09 12.58
N CYS A 158 -1.35 -13.90 12.43
CA CYS A 158 -2.71 -13.68 11.99
C CYS A 158 -2.81 -13.69 10.46
N ILE A 159 -1.79 -13.18 9.77
CA ILE A 159 -1.75 -13.11 8.31
C ILE A 159 -1.22 -14.43 7.71
N LEU A 160 -0.08 -14.95 8.15
CA LEU A 160 0.43 -16.28 7.78
C LEU A 160 0.74 -17.11 9.03
N SER A 161 0.61 -18.44 8.95
CA SER A 161 0.96 -19.29 10.10
C SER A 161 2.43 -19.09 10.49
N LYS A 162 2.73 -19.00 11.80
CA LYS A 162 4.10 -18.77 12.32
C LYS A 162 5.15 -19.73 11.75
N ALA A 163 4.78 -20.99 11.52
CA ALA A 163 5.68 -22.00 10.94
C ALA A 163 6.13 -21.68 9.48
N LYS A 164 5.36 -20.83 8.78
CA LYS A 164 5.62 -20.43 7.40
C LYS A 164 6.43 -19.13 7.29
N PHE A 165 6.60 -18.36 8.37
CA PHE A 165 7.42 -17.14 8.37
C PHE A 165 8.89 -17.45 8.73
N LYS A 166 9.74 -17.60 7.71
CA LYS A 166 11.20 -17.46 7.90
C LYS A 166 11.57 -15.98 7.83
N THR A 167 12.30 -15.46 8.82
CA THR A 167 12.64 -14.04 8.99
C THR A 167 13.41 -13.43 7.80
N ALA A 168 14.09 -14.25 7.00
CA ALA A 168 14.82 -13.82 5.81
C ALA A 168 14.00 -13.84 4.51
N GLN A 169 12.77 -14.37 4.53
CA GLN A 169 11.94 -14.51 3.33
C GLN A 169 11.22 -13.19 3.03
N LYS A 170 11.24 -12.80 1.74
CA LYS A 170 10.41 -11.72 1.20
C LYS A 170 9.16 -12.31 0.56
N TYR A 171 8.05 -11.60 0.67
CA TYR A 171 6.77 -11.95 0.07
C TYR A 171 6.39 -10.90 -0.94
N GLN A 172 5.93 -11.32 -2.12
CA GLN A 172 5.35 -10.40 -3.07
C GLN A 172 3.98 -9.96 -2.56
N VAL A 173 3.72 -8.66 -2.61
CA VAL A 173 2.42 -8.07 -2.31
C VAL A 173 1.92 -7.31 -3.53
N TYR A 174 0.63 -7.41 -3.80
CA TYR A 174 -0.09 -6.59 -4.76
C TYR A 174 -1.07 -5.68 -4.02
N HIS A 175 -1.04 -4.39 -4.32
CA HIS A 175 -2.08 -3.44 -3.90
C HIS A 175 -2.96 -3.14 -5.11
N ILE A 176 -4.20 -3.61 -5.11
CA ILE A 176 -5.19 -3.32 -6.16
C ILE A 176 -6.01 -2.13 -5.70
N ARG A 177 -6.09 -1.09 -6.53
CA ARG A 177 -6.71 0.19 -6.21
C ARG A 177 -7.91 0.46 -7.12
N ILE A 178 -9.01 0.84 -6.50
CA ILE A 178 -10.24 1.31 -7.13
C ILE A 178 -10.49 2.74 -6.66
N SER A 179 -10.47 3.67 -7.62
CA SER A 179 -10.70 5.09 -7.37
C SER A 179 -12.18 5.42 -7.61
N ILE A 180 -12.84 6.04 -6.64
CA ILE A 180 -14.24 6.49 -6.74
C ILE A 180 -14.27 8.00 -6.48
N PRO A 181 -14.81 8.82 -7.42
CA PRO A 181 -15.03 10.24 -7.16
C PRO A 181 -16.06 10.44 -6.04
N ASP A 182 -15.82 11.40 -5.15
CA ASP A 182 -16.78 11.75 -4.11
C ASP A 182 -17.91 12.60 -4.71
N ASP A 183 -19.12 12.03 -4.72
CA ASP A 183 -20.30 12.63 -5.38
C ASP A 183 -20.74 14.00 -4.78
N TRP A 184 -20.21 14.40 -3.61
CA TRP A 184 -20.61 15.62 -2.89
C TRP A 184 -19.86 16.90 -3.30
N VAL A 185 -18.72 16.80 -4.01
CA VAL A 185 -17.84 17.96 -4.31
C VAL A 185 -17.96 18.41 -5.77
N SER A 186 -19.10 18.17 -6.42
CA SER A 186 -19.30 18.50 -7.84
C SER A 186 -19.53 19.99 -8.13
N LEU A 187 -19.50 20.88 -7.13
CA LEU A 187 -19.82 22.30 -7.31
C LEU A 187 -18.62 23.24 -7.17
N PHE A 188 -17.53 22.86 -6.50
CA PHE A 188 -16.39 23.75 -6.30
C PHE A 188 -15.05 22.98 -6.27
N LEU A 189 -14.39 22.92 -7.43
CA LEU A 189 -12.94 22.82 -7.62
C LEU A 189 -12.22 21.67 -6.86
N THR A 190 -11.81 20.67 -7.65
CA THR A 190 -11.12 19.40 -7.33
C THR A 190 -12.08 18.25 -6.99
N GLU A 191 -12.13 17.26 -7.87
CA GLU A 191 -12.78 15.97 -7.56
C GLU A 191 -11.97 15.34 -6.42
N GLU A 192 -12.52 15.32 -5.21
CA GLU A 192 -12.02 14.44 -4.16
C GLU A 192 -12.24 12.99 -4.62
N ILE A 193 -11.20 12.17 -4.57
CA ILE A 193 -11.23 10.79 -5.06
C ILE A 193 -10.84 9.89 -3.91
N THR A 194 -11.81 9.13 -3.43
CA THR A 194 -11.52 8.07 -2.48
C THR A 194 -10.91 6.87 -3.21
N ASP A 195 -9.70 6.49 -2.82
CA ASP A 195 -9.02 5.27 -3.24
C ASP A 195 -9.30 4.11 -2.27
N TYR A 196 -9.89 3.04 -2.79
CA TYR A 196 -10.09 1.78 -2.09
C TYR A 196 -8.99 0.80 -2.49
N VAL A 197 -8.17 0.41 -1.51
CA VAL A 197 -7.00 -0.46 -1.70
C VAL A 197 -7.26 -1.84 -1.11
N PHE A 198 -7.09 -2.85 -1.95
CA PHE A 198 -7.19 -4.27 -1.61
C PHE A 198 -5.81 -4.91 -1.75
N ALA A 199 -5.19 -5.31 -0.63
CA ALA A 199 -3.86 -5.89 -0.67
C ALA A 199 -3.90 -7.42 -0.63
N PHE A 200 -3.04 -8.03 -1.45
CA PHE A 200 -2.89 -9.47 -1.59
C PHE A 200 -1.43 -9.86 -1.38
N ILE A 201 -1.19 -10.82 -0.48
CA ILE A 201 0.15 -11.33 -0.18
C ILE A 201 0.34 -12.71 -0.81
N GLN A 202 1.52 -12.96 -1.38
CA GLN A 202 1.87 -14.27 -1.91
C GLN A 202 2.06 -15.28 -0.78
N THR A 203 1.40 -16.43 -0.90
CA THR A 203 1.55 -17.59 -0.01
C THR A 203 1.85 -18.84 -0.83
N GLU A 204 2.18 -19.95 -0.16
CA GLU A 204 2.32 -21.26 -0.81
C GLU A 204 1.02 -21.71 -1.51
N ASP A 205 -0.13 -21.29 -0.98
CA ASP A 205 -1.46 -21.63 -1.49
C ASP A 205 -1.98 -20.58 -2.52
N GLY A 206 -1.08 -19.74 -3.05
CA GLY A 206 -1.38 -18.62 -3.93
C GLY A 206 -1.55 -17.29 -3.20
N TYR A 207 -2.00 -16.27 -3.92
CA TYR A 207 -2.24 -14.95 -3.33
C TYR A 207 -3.45 -14.96 -2.38
N LYS A 208 -3.30 -14.30 -1.23
CA LYS A 208 -4.35 -14.17 -0.21
C LYS A 208 -4.64 -12.71 0.10
N TYR A 209 -5.92 -12.35 0.13
CA TYR A 209 -6.39 -11.05 0.58
C TYR A 209 -6.11 -10.87 2.07
N TYR A 210 -5.39 -9.81 2.45
CA TYR A 210 -4.99 -9.61 3.84
C TYR A 210 -5.17 -8.19 4.38
N GLU A 211 -5.46 -7.20 3.52
CA GLU A 211 -5.60 -5.81 3.96
C GLU A 211 -6.62 -5.04 3.13
N PHE A 212 -7.38 -4.20 3.83
CA PHE A 212 -8.25 -3.18 3.28
C PHE A 212 -7.81 -1.81 3.79
N SER A 213 -7.68 -0.85 2.88
CA SER A 213 -7.42 0.54 3.21
C SER A 213 -8.28 1.45 2.36
N GLN A 214 -8.82 2.51 2.97
CA GLN A 214 -9.52 3.60 2.29
C GLN A 214 -8.67 4.87 2.45
N ILE A 215 -8.33 5.50 1.33
CA ILE A 215 -7.45 6.66 1.27
C ILE A 215 -8.25 7.81 0.61
N PRO A 216 -8.58 8.87 1.35
CA PRO A 216 -9.19 10.08 0.78
C PRO A 216 -8.27 10.81 -0.21
#